data_AF-A0A538S2B8-F1
#
_entry.id   AF-A0A538S2B8-F1
#
_cell.length_a   1.000
_cell.length_b   1.000
_cell.length_c   1.000
_cell.angle_alpha   90.00
_cell.angle_beta   90.00
_cell.angle_gamma   90.00
#
_symmetry.space_group_name_H-M   'P 1'
#
loop_
_entity.id
_entity.type
_entity.pdbx_description
1 polymer ?
#
loop_
_entity_poly.entity_id
_entity_poly.type
_entity_poly.pdbx_seq_one_letter_code
_entity_poly.pdbx_strand_id
1 'polypeptide(L)'
;MLFKPDAARGNTSPFEPAGTVDEDGNYSLLTKGKKGAPAGWYKVVVTALASEPVHSKGPGHPHPVAQSLLPARYGQAKTTDLTVEVVEHPAPGAYDLKLKKTFLLIPYKEGVS
;
A
#
# COMPACT_ATOMS: atom_id res chain seq x y z
N MET A 1 1.13 5.19 4.05
CA MET A 1 1.83 3.89 4.15
C MET A 1 1.65 3.34 5.56
N LEU A 2 1.40 2.04 5.68
CA LEU A 2 1.10 1.36 6.94
C LEU A 2 1.81 0.01 6.99
N PHE A 3 2.47 -0.29 8.10
CA PHE A 3 3.12 -1.56 8.36
C PHE A 3 2.23 -2.36 9.32
N LYS A 4 1.55 -3.39 8.81
CA LYS A 4 0.69 -4.26 9.60
C LYS A 4 1.51 -5.46 10.11
N PRO A 5 1.60 -5.71 11.42
CA PRO A 5 2.30 -6.87 11.97
C PRO A 5 1.84 -8.18 11.32
N ASP A 6 2.79 -9.00 10.88
CA ASP A 6 2.51 -10.30 10.28
C ASP A 6 2.57 -11.41 11.34
N ALA A 7 1.43 -11.70 11.95
CA ALA A 7 1.32 -12.73 12.99
C ALA A 7 1.64 -14.13 12.46
N ALA A 8 1.41 -14.41 11.17
CA ALA A 8 1.75 -15.69 10.56
C ALA A 8 3.28 -15.90 10.47
N ARG A 9 4.05 -14.82 10.64
CA ARG A 9 5.52 -14.81 10.63
C ARG A 9 6.12 -14.38 11.97
N GLY A 10 5.35 -14.51 13.05
CA GLY A 10 5.82 -14.34 14.43
C GLY A 10 5.78 -12.91 14.96
N ASN A 11 5.30 -11.92 14.21
CA ASN A 11 5.14 -10.56 14.73
C ASN A 11 3.73 -10.33 15.28
N THR A 12 3.62 -10.38 16.61
CA THR A 12 2.35 -10.12 17.35
C THR A 12 2.32 -8.73 17.97
N SER A 13 3.16 -7.80 17.51
CA SER A 13 3.15 -6.43 17.98
C SER A 13 1.74 -5.84 17.88
N PRO A 14 1.26 -5.10 18.90
CA PRO A 14 -0.02 -4.39 18.81
C PRO A 14 0.12 -3.05 18.07
N PHE A 15 1.32 -2.71 17.59
CA PHE A 15 1.60 -1.43 16.98
C PHE A 15 1.61 -1.52 15.46
N GLU A 16 1.00 -0.54 14.82
CA GLU A 16 0.97 -0.36 13.38
C GLU A 16 1.75 0.91 13.00
N PRO A 17 3.06 0.78 12.72
CA PRO A 17 3.84 1.91 12.24
C PRO A 17 3.24 2.49 10.96
N ALA A 18 3.15 3.82 10.89
CA ALA A 18 2.54 4.51 9.75
C ALA A 18 3.34 5.75 9.35
N GLY A 19 3.21 6.14 8.08
CA GLY A 19 3.89 7.29 7.52
C GLY A 19 3.32 7.72 6.17
N THR A 20 3.70 8.92 5.74
CA THR A 20 3.44 9.44 4.39
C THR A 20 4.62 9.13 3.48
N VAL A 21 4.32 8.96 2.19
CA VAL A 21 5.33 8.86 1.13
C VAL A 21 5.40 10.23 0.47
N ASP A 22 6.59 10.75 0.24
CA ASP A 22 6.79 12.01 -0.47
C ASP A 22 6.81 11.81 -2.00
N GLU A 23 7.01 12.91 -2.73
CA GLU A 23 7.00 12.94 -4.20
C GLU A 23 8.14 12.13 -4.82
N ASP A 24 9.25 11.98 -4.09
CA ASP A 24 10.42 11.19 -4.49
C ASP A 24 10.27 9.70 -4.16
N GLY A 25 9.17 9.32 -3.50
CA GLY A 25 8.91 7.95 -3.09
C GLY A 25 9.58 7.56 -1.77
N ASN A 26 10.20 8.50 -1.06
CA ASN A 26 10.77 8.24 0.26
C ASN A 26 9.68 8.28 1.33
N TYR A 27 9.92 7.58 2.43
CA TYR A 27 8.99 7.55 3.56
C TYR A 27 9.74 7.40 4.88
N SER A 28 9.08 7.83 5.96
CA SER A 28 9.50 7.58 7.33
C SER A 28 8.31 7.11 8.13
N LEU A 29 8.51 6.08 8.96
CA LEU A 29 7.46 5.54 9.81
C LEU A 29 7.53 6.14 11.21
N LEU A 30 6.36 6.34 11.79
CA LEU A 30 6.19 6.65 13.20
C LEU A 30 5.41 5.51 13.87
N THR A 31 5.87 5.12 15.05
CA THR A 31 5.16 4.20 15.96
C THR A 31 4.91 4.93 17.26
N LYS A 32 3.64 5.16 17.61
CA LYS A 32 3.25 5.90 18.83
C LYS A 32 4.02 7.23 18.99
N GLY A 33 4.15 7.98 17.89
CA GLY A 33 4.85 9.27 17.87
C GLY A 33 6.38 9.19 17.86
N LYS A 34 6.98 8.00 17.89
CA LYS A 34 8.44 7.81 17.80
C LYS A 34 8.84 7.35 16.40
N LYS A 35 9.98 7.84 15.90
CA LYS A 35 10.53 7.41 14.61
C LYS A 35 10.88 5.93 14.63
N GLY A 36 10.54 5.23 13.54
CA GLY A 36 10.85 3.83 13.33
C GLY A 36 9.68 2.88 13.59
N ALA A 37 9.99 1.59 13.49
CA ALA A 37 9.09 0.47 13.69
C ALA A 37 9.76 -0.55 14.62
N PRO A 38 8.99 -1.27 15.47
CA PRO A 38 9.51 -2.42 16.20
C PRO A 38 10.03 -3.49 15.24
N ALA A 39 11.06 -4.24 15.66
CA ALA A 39 11.58 -5.35 14.88
C ALA A 39 10.50 -6.42 14.64
N GLY A 40 10.57 -7.09 13.49
CA GLY A 40 9.66 -8.18 13.11
C GLY A 40 9.15 -8.08 11.68
N TRP A 41 8.39 -9.09 11.27
CA TRP A 41 7.77 -9.17 9.94
C TRP A 41 6.49 -8.33 9.86
N TYR A 42 6.32 -7.63 8.74
CA TYR A 42 5.15 -6.81 8.44
C TYR A 42 4.64 -7.07 7.02
N LYS A 43 3.32 -6.99 6.86
CA LYS A 43 2.64 -6.74 5.59
C LYS A 43 2.57 -5.24 5.36
N VAL A 44 2.92 -4.78 4.17
CA VAL A 44 2.91 -3.35 3.86
C VAL A 44 1.68 -2.96 3.05
N VAL A 45 0.96 -1.97 3.56
CA VAL A 45 -0.20 -1.35 2.91
C VAL A 45 0.20 0.03 2.39
N VAL A 46 -0.05 0.25 1.11
CA VAL A 46 0.23 1.50 0.41
C VAL A 46 -1.04 2.00 -0.23
N THR A 47 -1.42 3.23 0.12
CA THR A 47 -2.58 3.93 -0.41
C THR A 47 -2.11 5.20 -1.09
N ALA A 48 -2.54 5.40 -2.32
CA ALA A 48 -2.46 6.68 -3.01
C ALA A 48 -3.83 6.95 -3.63
N LEU A 49 -4.33 8.16 -3.43
CA LEU A 49 -5.65 8.59 -3.88
C LEU A 49 -5.48 9.74 -4.87
N ALA A 50 -6.33 9.80 -5.89
CA ALA A 50 -6.42 10.97 -6.75
C ALA A 50 -6.86 12.18 -5.92
N SER A 51 -6.38 13.36 -6.27
CA SER A 51 -6.77 14.63 -5.65
C SER A 51 -8.26 14.94 -5.86
N GLU A 52 -8.81 14.53 -7.00
CA GLU A 52 -10.22 14.69 -7.32
C GLU A 52 -10.98 13.37 -7.12
N PRO A 53 -12.07 13.38 -6.33
CA PRO A 53 -12.89 12.21 -6.15
C PRO A 53 -13.74 11.95 -7.42
N VAL A 54 -13.98 10.68 -7.73
CA VAL A 54 -14.78 10.29 -8.89
C VAL A 54 -16.23 10.08 -8.49
N HIS A 55 -17.15 10.48 -9.36
CA HIS A 55 -18.56 10.13 -9.21
C HIS A 55 -18.72 8.63 -9.43
N SER A 56 -19.28 7.95 -8.43
CA SER A 56 -19.56 6.52 -8.49
C SER A 56 -20.69 6.28 -9.50
N LYS A 57 -20.44 5.43 -10.51
CA LYS A 57 -21.42 5.14 -11.60
C LYS A 57 -22.48 4.09 -11.23
N GLY A 58 -22.58 3.69 -9.96
CA GLY A 58 -23.48 2.63 -9.50
C GLY A 58 -24.75 3.16 -8.83
N PRO A 59 -25.91 2.48 -8.96
CA PRO A 59 -27.11 2.85 -8.22
C PRO A 59 -26.85 2.73 -6.71
N GLY A 60 -27.13 3.79 -5.95
CA GLY A 60 -27.03 3.81 -4.48
C GLY A 60 -25.83 4.57 -3.88
N HIS A 61 -24.98 5.19 -4.69
CA HIS A 61 -23.86 6.00 -4.21
C HIS A 61 -23.96 7.46 -4.68
N PRO A 62 -24.69 8.32 -3.97
CA PRO A 62 -24.87 9.72 -4.38
C PRO A 62 -23.62 10.59 -4.13
N HIS A 63 -22.57 10.05 -3.53
CA HIS A 63 -21.38 10.80 -3.13
C HIS A 63 -20.14 10.42 -3.94
N PRO A 64 -19.27 11.41 -4.27
CA PRO A 64 -17.97 11.15 -4.84
C PRO A 64 -17.16 10.19 -3.96
N VAL A 65 -16.49 9.23 -4.58
CA VAL A 65 -15.61 8.27 -3.91
C VAL A 65 -14.16 8.57 -4.24
N ALA A 66 -13.28 8.37 -3.26
CA ALA A 66 -11.85 8.51 -3.50
C ALA A 66 -11.38 7.44 -4.51
N GLN A 67 -10.75 7.89 -5.60
CA GLN A 67 -10.18 6.98 -6.59
C GLN A 67 -8.78 6.56 -6.14
N SER A 68 -8.51 5.26 -6.02
CA SER A 68 -7.14 4.79 -5.80
C SER A 68 -6.30 4.87 -7.07
N LEU A 69 -5.08 5.37 -6.94
CA LEU A 69 -4.07 5.41 -8.00
C LEU A 69 -3.24 4.11 -8.08
N LEU A 70 -3.47 3.18 -7.14
CA LEU A 70 -2.74 1.93 -7.03
C LEU A 70 -3.67 0.74 -7.28
N PRO A 71 -3.14 -0.39 -7.76
CA PRO A 71 -3.88 -1.66 -7.74
C PRO A 71 -4.41 -1.96 -6.34
N ALA A 72 -5.68 -2.37 -6.26
CA ALA A 72 -6.41 -2.57 -5.00
C ALA A 72 -5.69 -3.50 -4.00
N ARG A 73 -4.87 -4.44 -4.50
CA ARG A 73 -4.11 -5.38 -3.66
C ARG A 73 -3.20 -4.71 -2.65
N TYR A 74 -2.65 -3.53 -2.96
CA TYR A 74 -1.76 -2.80 -2.05
C TYR A 74 -2.51 -2.08 -0.92
N GLY A 75 -3.82 -1.89 -1.07
CA GLY A 75 -4.64 -1.19 -0.09
C GLY A 75 -5.06 -2.04 1.12
N GLN A 76 -4.77 -3.35 1.12
CA GLN A 76 -5.20 -4.25 2.19
C GLN A 76 -4.11 -5.25 2.57
N ALA A 77 -3.89 -5.44 3.88
CA ALA A 77 -2.87 -6.37 4.39
C ALA A 77 -3.13 -7.84 3.97
N LYS A 78 -4.40 -8.20 3.74
CA LYS A 78 -4.79 -9.55 3.31
C LYS A 78 -4.45 -9.86 1.85
N THR A 79 -4.34 -8.84 1.01
CA THR A 79 -4.14 -8.99 -0.44
C THR A 79 -2.77 -8.51 -0.91
N THR A 80 -2.06 -7.74 -0.10
CA THR A 80 -0.75 -7.21 -0.45
C THR A 80 0.30 -8.34 -0.50
N ASP A 81 1.10 -8.29 -1.56
CA ASP A 81 2.31 -9.10 -1.71
C ASP A 81 3.53 -8.41 -1.11
N LEU A 82 3.41 -7.15 -0.67
CA LEU A 82 4.50 -6.41 -0.04
C LEU A 82 4.73 -6.90 1.39
N THR A 83 5.94 -7.38 1.65
CA THR A 83 6.40 -7.81 2.98
C THR A 83 7.77 -7.25 3.29
N VAL A 84 7.99 -6.87 4.54
CA VAL A 84 9.28 -6.37 5.04
C VAL A 84 9.58 -7.02 6.38
N GLU A 85 10.84 -7.35 6.62
CA GLU A 85 11.35 -7.62 7.96
C GLU A 85 12.06 -6.38 8.47
N VAL A 86 11.58 -5.83 9.57
CA VAL A 86 12.30 -4.78 10.28
C VAL A 86 13.32 -5.46 11.19
N VAL A 87 14.60 -5.23 10.91
CA VAL A 87 15.72 -5.76 11.68
C VAL A 87 16.64 -4.62 12.12
N GLU A 88 17.47 -4.89 13.12
CA GLU A 88 18.42 -3.91 13.67
C GLU A 88 19.48 -3.49 12.63
N HIS A 89 19.93 -4.43 11.81
CA HIS A 89 20.97 -4.22 10.79
C HIS A 89 20.45 -4.62 9.41
N PRO A 90 19.61 -3.78 8.77
CA PRO A 90 19.07 -4.07 7.45
C PRO A 90 20.17 -4.04 6.40
N ALA A 91 20.07 -4.94 5.42
CA ALA A 91 20.86 -4.81 4.20
C ALA A 91 20.49 -3.50 3.47
N PRO A 92 21.42 -2.90 2.69
CA PRO A 92 21.09 -1.76 1.84
C PRO A 92 19.87 -2.05 0.95
N GLY A 93 18.91 -1.12 0.93
CA GLY A 93 17.67 -1.27 0.15
C GLY A 93 16.65 -2.27 0.72
N ALA A 94 16.85 -2.83 1.94
CA ALA A 94 15.88 -3.76 2.55
C ALA A 94 14.47 -3.17 2.73
N TYR A 95 14.35 -1.84 2.67
CA TYR A 95 13.10 -1.10 2.81
C TYR A 95 12.62 -0.45 1.49
N ASP A 96 13.25 -0.80 0.37
CA ASP A 96 12.80 -0.41 -0.96
C ASP A 96 11.58 -1.24 -1.37
N LEU A 97 10.42 -0.60 -1.43
CA LEU A 97 9.17 -1.24 -1.81
C LEU A 97 8.91 -1.01 -3.31
N LYS A 98 8.92 -2.09 -4.09
CA LYS A 98 8.66 -2.02 -5.54
C LYS A 98 7.21 -2.35 -5.85
N LEU A 99 6.44 -1.33 -6.24
CA LEU A 99 5.05 -1.50 -6.66
C LEU A 99 5.00 -1.87 -8.15
N LYS A 100 4.43 -3.04 -8.45
CA LYS A 100 4.09 -3.46 -9.83
C LYS A 100 2.78 -2.83 -10.28
N LYS A 101 2.78 -2.18 -11.44
CA LYS A 101 1.56 -1.80 -12.15
C LYS A 101 0.94 -3.03 -12.79
N THR A 102 -0.38 -3.16 -12.73
CA THR A 102 -1.11 -4.15 -13.52
C THR A 102 -1.68 -3.42 -14.72
N PHE A 103 -1.16 -3.71 -15.92
CA PHE A 103 -1.80 -3.29 -17.16
C PHE A 103 -2.86 -4.32 -17.52
N LEU A 104 -4.13 -3.91 -17.56
CA LEU A 104 -5.14 -4.70 -18.24
C LEU A 104 -4.99 -4.41 -19.74
N LEU A 105 -4.43 -5.35 -20.48
CA LEU A 105 -4.53 -5.32 -21.94
C LEU A 105 -5.99 -5.60 -22.28
N ILE A 106 -6.76 -4.57 -22.57
CA ILE A 106 -8.08 -4.74 -23.20
C ILE A 106 -7.78 -4.96 -24.69
N PRO A 107 -8.02 -6.15 -25.26
CA PRO A 107 -7.84 -6.35 -26.69
C PRO A 107 -8.83 -5.43 -27.43
N TYR A 108 -8.28 -4.55 -28.28
CA TYR A 108 -9.06 -3.75 -29.21
C TYR A 108 -9.77 -4.73 -30.15
N LYS A 109 -11.11 -4.81 -30.07
CA LYS A 109 -11.89 -5.50 -31.10
C LYS A 109 -11.99 -4.55 -32.28
N GLU A 110 -11.28 -4.87 -33.36
CA GLU A 110 -11.52 -4.26 -34.67
C GLU A 110 -13.01 -4.37 -35.00
N GLY A 111 -13.64 -3.22 -35.23
CA GLY A 111 -15.00 -3.15 -35.74
C GLY A 111 -15.03 -3.78 -37.12
N VAL A 112 -15.88 -4.78 -37.28
CA VAL A 112 -16.21 -5.36 -38.59
C VAL A 112 -16.82 -4.24 -39.44
N SER A 113 -16.21 -4.01 -40.60
CA SER A 113 -16.63 -3.02 -41.62
C SER A 113 -18.00 -3.31 -42.20
#